data_AF-A0A7S3SC22-F1
#
_entry.id   AF-A0A7S3SC22-F1
#
_cell.length_a   1.000
_cell.length_b   1.000
_cell.length_c   1.000
_cell.angle_alpha   90.00
_cell.angle_beta   90.00
_cell.angle_gamma   90.00
#
_symmetry.space_group_name_H-M   'P 1'
#
loop_
_entity.id
_entity.type
_entity.pdbx_description
1 polymer ?
#
loop_
_entity_poly.entity_id
_entity_poly.type
_entity_poly.pdbx_seq_one_letter_code
_entity_poly.pdbx_strand_id
1 'polypeptide(L)'
;GHEIIAANLADAEGQELDLLQKGRKLDCAYGFCDIRQFTDTVECLQDQVMLFTNSVGEYVHHACNDNRGEPNKNIGDAFLIVWRQPPETKSNLPIGERSKVCDGALTAFRRCVREIASSQTLKLVTDVPAIHKKFGKDQYKTKIGFGLHHGWSVE
;
A
#
# COMPACT_ATOMS: atom_id res chain seq x y z
N GLY A 1 -2.33 15.29 4.58
CA GLY A 1 -0.93 15.77 4.74
C GLY A 1 -0.64 17.06 3.99
N HIS A 2 -0.55 17.02 2.66
CA HIS A 2 -0.27 18.20 1.82
C HIS A 2 -1.31 19.33 1.99
N GLU A 3 -2.58 18.99 2.27
CA GLU A 3 -3.65 19.97 2.51
C GLU A 3 -3.44 20.79 3.78
N ILE A 4 -2.87 20.21 4.84
CA ILE A 4 -2.56 20.94 6.09
C ILE A 4 -1.44 21.94 5.84
N ILE A 5 -0.41 21.51 5.11
CA ILE A 5 0.70 22.38 4.69
C ILE A 5 0.20 23.49 3.79
N ALA A 6 -0.67 23.17 2.81
CA ALA A 6 -1.26 24.15 1.91
C ALA A 6 -2.15 25.16 2.64
N ALA A 7 -2.96 24.72 3.61
CA ALA A 7 -3.76 25.62 4.45
C ALA A 7 -2.87 26.56 5.28
N ASN A 8 -1.84 26.02 5.94
CA ASN A 8 -0.90 26.82 6.73
C ASN A 8 -0.07 27.80 5.87
N LEU A 9 0.19 27.48 4.60
CA LEU A 9 0.89 28.37 3.65
C LEU A 9 -0.05 29.41 3.01
N ALA A 10 -1.35 29.12 2.88
CA ALA A 10 -2.33 30.04 2.33
C ALA A 10 -2.66 31.20 3.29
N ASP A 11 -2.57 30.95 4.60
CA ASP A 11 -2.80 31.96 5.66
C ASP A 11 -1.51 32.72 6.08
N ALA A 12 -0.43 32.62 5.28
CA ALA A 12 0.91 33.08 5.65
C ALA A 12 1.15 34.61 5.59
N GLU A 13 0.11 35.45 5.43
CA GLU A 13 0.23 36.89 5.68
C GLU A 13 0.11 37.18 7.19
N GLY A 14 1.16 36.84 7.94
CA GLY A 14 1.40 37.34 9.30
C GLY A 14 0.81 36.54 10.47
N GLN A 15 0.30 35.32 10.25
CA GLN A 15 -0.17 34.46 11.34
C GLN A 15 0.87 33.42 11.79
N GLU A 16 0.88 33.13 13.09
CA GLU A 16 1.68 32.07 13.71
C GLU A 16 1.25 30.70 13.18
N LEU A 17 2.23 29.82 12.92
CA LEU A 17 2.00 28.48 12.42
C LEU A 17 1.12 27.66 13.39
N ASP A 18 -0.15 27.43 13.06
CA ASP A 18 -1.02 26.57 13.87
C ASP A 18 -0.71 25.09 13.60
N LEU A 19 0.10 24.52 14.49
CA LEU A 19 0.49 23.11 14.47
C LEU A 19 -0.57 22.18 15.08
N LEU A 20 -1.65 22.71 15.66
CA LEU A 20 -2.65 21.96 16.42
C LEU A 20 -4.03 21.97 15.75
N GLN A 21 -4.05 21.92 14.41
CA GLN A 21 -5.31 21.75 13.67
C GLN A 21 -6.06 20.50 14.13
N LYS A 22 -7.37 20.65 14.35
CA LYS A 22 -8.24 19.52 14.73
C LYS A 22 -8.35 18.53 13.59
N GLY A 23 -8.18 17.25 13.90
CA GLY A 23 -8.37 16.17 12.95
C GLY A 23 -9.79 16.12 12.40
N ARG A 24 -9.93 15.72 11.13
CA ARG A 24 -11.19 15.65 10.39
C ARG A 24 -11.58 14.19 10.19
N LYS A 25 -12.88 13.91 10.34
CA LYS A 25 -13.43 12.60 10.05
C LYS A 25 -13.50 12.39 8.53
N LEU A 26 -12.91 11.32 8.03
CA LEU A 26 -12.88 10.96 6.61
C LEU A 26 -13.39 9.54 6.42
N ASP A 27 -14.14 9.30 5.34
CA ASP A 27 -14.58 7.96 4.93
C ASP A 27 -13.58 7.41 3.91
N CYS A 28 -13.05 6.21 4.18
CA CYS A 28 -11.91 5.67 3.46
C CYS A 28 -12.00 4.14 3.32
N ALA A 29 -11.32 3.63 2.30
CA ALA A 29 -10.97 2.21 2.23
C ALA A 29 -9.49 2.03 2.62
N TYR A 30 -9.22 1.02 3.42
CA TYR A 30 -7.89 0.66 3.91
C TYR A 30 -7.51 -0.70 3.35
N GLY A 31 -6.39 -0.73 2.63
CA GLY A 31 -5.72 -1.94 2.22
C GLY A 31 -4.58 -2.25 3.17
N PHE A 32 -4.56 -3.47 3.69
CA PHE A 32 -3.38 -4.00 4.38
C PHE A 32 -2.87 -5.19 3.58
N CYS A 33 -1.65 -5.12 3.08
CA CYS A 33 -1.05 -6.22 2.34
C CYS A 33 0.12 -6.83 3.10
N ASP A 34 0.37 -8.12 2.85
CA ASP A 34 1.33 -8.95 3.57
C ASP A 34 2.04 -9.91 2.60
N ILE A 35 3.36 -9.91 2.61
CA ILE A 35 4.17 -10.83 1.81
C ILE A 35 4.15 -12.21 2.47
N ARG A 36 3.66 -13.22 1.74
CA ARG A 36 3.55 -14.57 2.30
C ARG A 36 4.92 -15.21 2.46
N GLN A 37 5.12 -15.90 3.58
CA GLN A 37 6.36 -16.61 3.90
C GLN A 37 7.57 -15.66 3.97
N PHE A 38 7.35 -14.39 4.35
CA PHE A 38 8.38 -13.36 4.34
C PHE A 38 9.59 -13.72 5.19
N THR A 39 9.39 -14.06 6.47
CA THR A 39 10.48 -14.40 7.41
C THR A 39 11.39 -15.49 6.86
N ASP A 40 10.81 -16.61 6.43
CA ASP A 40 11.57 -17.72 5.83
C ASP A 40 12.31 -17.30 4.54
N THR A 41 11.70 -16.41 3.74
CA THR A 41 12.28 -15.92 2.49
C THR A 41 13.47 -15.03 2.77
N VAL A 42 13.34 -14.02 3.66
CA VAL A 42 14.43 -13.08 3.94
C VAL A 42 15.59 -13.74 4.67
N GLU A 43 15.33 -14.75 5.51
CA GLU A 43 16.36 -15.60 6.09
C GLU A 43 17.20 -16.32 5.01
N CYS A 44 16.58 -16.70 3.88
CA CYS A 44 17.31 -17.31 2.78
C CYS A 44 18.06 -16.28 1.92
N LEU A 45 17.54 -15.05 1.81
CA LEU A 45 18.08 -14.00 0.95
C LEU A 45 19.26 -13.23 1.55
N GLN A 46 19.38 -13.18 2.88
CA GLN A 46 20.50 -12.54 3.59
C GLN A 46 20.76 -11.08 3.15
N ASP A 47 21.81 -10.82 2.37
CA ASP A 47 22.18 -9.49 1.87
C ASP A 47 21.25 -8.97 0.77
N GLN A 48 20.51 -9.85 0.10
CA GLN A 48 19.59 -9.51 -0.99
C GLN A 48 18.18 -9.12 -0.53
N VAL A 49 17.94 -9.04 0.79
CA VAL A 49 16.62 -8.71 1.34
C VAL A 49 16.10 -7.37 0.81
N MET A 50 16.97 -6.36 0.70
CA MET A 50 16.58 -5.04 0.19
C MET A 50 16.11 -5.08 -1.27
N LEU A 51 16.74 -5.88 -2.13
CA LEU A 51 16.32 -6.02 -3.52
C LEU A 51 14.92 -6.62 -3.61
N PHE A 52 14.64 -7.61 -2.76
CA PHE A 52 13.34 -8.25 -2.69
C PHE A 52 12.25 -7.31 -2.16
N THR A 53 12.46 -6.69 -1.00
CA THR A 53 11.48 -5.80 -0.37
C THR A 53 11.19 -4.58 -1.24
N ASN A 54 12.23 -3.97 -1.83
CA ASN A 54 12.06 -2.79 -2.67
C ASN A 54 11.32 -3.13 -3.96
N SER A 55 11.63 -4.27 -4.59
CA SER A 55 10.90 -4.73 -5.79
C SER A 55 9.42 -4.96 -5.49
N VAL A 56 9.09 -5.63 -4.38
CA VAL A 56 7.68 -5.81 -3.98
C VAL A 56 7.02 -4.46 -3.69
N GLY A 57 7.70 -3.59 -2.94
CA GLY A 57 7.22 -2.25 -2.60
C GLY A 57 6.93 -1.40 -3.83
N GLU A 58 7.76 -1.45 -4.86
CA GLU A 58 7.54 -0.74 -6.13
C GLU A 58 6.23 -1.19 -6.81
N TYR A 59 5.99 -2.51 -6.92
CA TYR A 59 4.74 -3.02 -7.48
C TYR A 59 3.52 -2.62 -6.67
N VAL A 60 3.61 -2.68 -5.33
CA VAL A 60 2.52 -2.25 -4.44
C VAL A 60 2.26 -0.76 -4.64
N HIS A 61 3.28 0.09 -4.58
CA HIS A 61 3.14 1.54 -4.70
C HIS A 61 2.60 1.95 -6.07
N HIS A 62 3.13 1.40 -7.17
CA HIS A 62 2.64 1.71 -8.53
C HIS A 62 1.21 1.25 -8.74
N ALA A 63 0.88 0.01 -8.38
CA ALA A 63 -0.49 -0.50 -8.52
C ALA A 63 -1.49 0.31 -7.69
N CYS A 64 -1.12 0.74 -6.49
CA CYS A 64 -1.99 1.57 -5.64
C CYS A 64 -2.15 2.98 -6.20
N ASN A 65 -1.04 3.65 -6.53
CA ASN A 65 -1.05 5.02 -7.05
C ASN A 65 -1.88 5.14 -8.35
N ASP A 66 -1.70 4.22 -9.29
CA ASP A 66 -2.45 4.21 -10.56
C ASP A 66 -3.96 3.99 -10.36
N ASN A 67 -4.35 3.48 -9.19
CA ASN A 67 -5.73 3.24 -8.80
C ASN A 67 -6.18 4.16 -7.65
N ARG A 68 -5.58 5.35 -7.53
CA ARG A 68 -5.95 6.42 -6.57
C ARG A 68 -5.79 6.04 -5.10
N GLY A 69 -4.92 5.08 -4.83
CA GLY A 69 -4.51 4.70 -3.48
C GLY A 69 -3.27 5.45 -3.06
N GLU A 70 -3.17 5.70 -1.77
CA GLU A 70 -2.05 6.41 -1.16
C GLU A 70 -1.35 5.48 -0.18
N PRO A 71 -0.16 4.96 -0.55
CA PRO A 71 0.67 4.19 0.37
C PRO A 71 1.02 5.05 1.58
N ASN A 72 0.68 4.56 2.78
CA ASN A 72 0.82 5.32 4.02
C ASN A 72 2.00 4.83 4.86
N LYS A 73 2.08 3.51 5.08
CA LYS A 73 3.10 2.91 5.95
C LYS A 73 3.67 1.64 5.34
N ASN A 74 5.00 1.53 5.36
CA ASN A 74 5.73 0.30 5.05
C ASN A 74 6.29 -0.27 6.37
N ILE A 75 5.98 -1.53 6.67
CA ILE A 75 6.33 -2.24 7.91
C ILE A 75 7.29 -3.41 7.60
N GLY A 76 7.94 -3.39 6.43
CA GLY A 76 8.87 -4.42 5.98
C GLY A 76 8.16 -5.46 5.10
N ASP A 77 7.41 -6.36 5.73
CA ASP A 77 6.65 -7.42 5.03
C ASP A 77 5.22 -7.02 4.69
N ALA A 78 4.75 -5.92 5.28
CA ALA A 78 3.40 -5.43 5.11
C ALA A 78 3.34 -3.95 4.75
N PHE A 79 2.32 -3.58 3.98
CA PHE A 79 2.04 -2.21 3.60
C PHE A 79 0.61 -1.83 3.97
N LEU A 80 0.46 -0.64 4.54
CA LEU A 80 -0.83 0.00 4.76
C LEU A 80 -1.04 1.05 3.66
N ILE A 81 -2.14 0.91 2.94
CA ILE A 81 -2.55 1.81 1.85
C ILE A 81 -3.95 2.34 2.15
N VAL A 82 -4.20 3.61 1.84
CA VAL A 82 -5.48 4.27 2.07
C VAL A 82 -6.03 4.81 0.75
N TRP A 83 -7.31 4.57 0.49
CA TRP A 83 -8.09 5.24 -0.56
C TRP A 83 -9.07 6.18 0.10
N ARG A 84 -8.85 7.48 -0.06
CA ARG A 84 -9.70 8.52 0.52
C ARG A 84 -10.78 8.95 -0.47
N GLN A 85 -11.98 9.22 0.01
CA GLN A 85 -12.96 9.96 -0.77
C GLN A 85 -12.59 11.46 -0.79
N PRO A 86 -12.85 12.18 -1.89
CA PRO A 86 -12.69 13.62 -1.91
C PRO A 86 -13.49 14.31 -0.80
N PRO A 87 -12.99 15.40 -0.19
CA PRO A 87 -13.68 16.10 0.90
C PRO A 87 -15.04 16.71 0.48
N GLU A 88 -15.27 16.90 -0.81
CA GLU A 88 -16.51 17.48 -1.36
C GLU A 88 -17.67 16.48 -1.43
N THR A 89 -17.38 15.19 -1.23
CA THR A 89 -18.35 14.11 -1.32
C THR A 89 -19.09 13.97 0.01
N LYS A 90 -20.35 14.45 0.07
CA LYS A 90 -21.19 14.42 1.29
C LYS A 90 -21.30 13.00 1.84
N SER A 91 -21.27 12.85 3.17
CA SER A 91 -21.36 11.56 3.88
C SER A 91 -22.57 10.67 3.56
N ASN A 92 -23.58 11.20 2.84
CA ASN A 92 -24.78 10.49 2.39
C ASN A 92 -24.73 10.06 0.91
N LEU A 93 -23.54 9.80 0.37
CA LEU A 93 -23.44 9.27 -0.98
C LEU A 93 -24.23 7.96 -1.16
N PRO A 94 -24.90 7.77 -2.31
CA PRO A 94 -25.47 6.48 -2.68
C PRO A 94 -24.41 5.38 -2.60
N ILE A 95 -24.82 4.16 -2.26
CA ILE A 95 -23.93 2.98 -2.13
C ILE A 95 -22.98 2.83 -3.33
N GLY A 96 -23.43 3.16 -4.55
CA GLY A 96 -22.63 3.09 -5.77
C GLY A 96 -21.44 4.05 -5.83
N GLU A 97 -21.47 5.19 -5.14
CA GLU A 97 -20.31 6.09 -5.09
C GLU A 97 -19.32 5.70 -3.98
N ARG A 98 -19.80 5.17 -2.85
CA ARG A 98 -18.95 4.53 -1.84
C ARG A 98 -18.21 3.31 -2.39
N SER A 99 -18.81 2.60 -3.34
CA SER A 99 -18.17 1.48 -4.05
C SER A 99 -16.90 1.91 -4.79
N LYS A 100 -16.84 3.14 -5.33
CA LYS A 100 -15.74 3.56 -6.22
C LYS A 100 -14.36 3.52 -5.55
N VAL A 101 -14.27 3.88 -4.26
CA VAL A 101 -13.00 3.78 -3.52
C VAL A 101 -12.61 2.31 -3.25
N CYS A 102 -13.58 1.45 -2.99
CA CYS A 102 -13.36 0.02 -2.83
C CYS A 102 -12.99 -0.65 -4.17
N ASP A 103 -13.58 -0.19 -5.28
CA ASP A 103 -13.28 -0.66 -6.64
C ASP A 103 -11.84 -0.31 -7.03
N GLY A 104 -11.39 0.91 -6.71
CA GLY A 104 -9.99 1.31 -6.85
C GLY A 104 -9.04 0.40 -6.06
N ALA A 105 -9.35 0.16 -4.78
CA ALA A 105 -8.57 -0.72 -3.93
C ALA A 105 -8.50 -2.16 -4.48
N LEU A 106 -9.65 -2.75 -4.82
CA LEU A 106 -9.71 -4.11 -5.36
C LEU A 106 -8.98 -4.24 -6.70
N THR A 107 -9.08 -3.21 -7.56
CA THR A 107 -8.35 -3.17 -8.84
C THR A 107 -6.85 -3.12 -8.61
N ALA A 108 -6.38 -2.31 -7.66
CA ALA A 108 -4.98 -2.26 -7.26
C ALA A 108 -4.48 -3.62 -6.76
N PHE A 109 -5.24 -4.30 -5.91
CA PHE A 109 -4.87 -5.61 -5.36
C PHE A 109 -4.73 -6.65 -6.45
N ARG A 110 -5.72 -6.75 -7.34
CA ARG A 110 -5.68 -7.70 -8.47
C ARG A 110 -4.48 -7.44 -9.37
N ARG A 111 -4.18 -6.16 -9.66
CA ARG A 111 -3.01 -5.79 -10.45
C ARG A 111 -1.72 -6.19 -9.74
N CYS A 112 -1.59 -5.87 -8.46
CA CYS A 112 -0.39 -6.18 -7.68
C CYS A 112 -0.13 -7.69 -7.59
N VAL A 113 -1.17 -8.50 -7.28
CA VAL A 113 -1.05 -9.97 -7.28
C VAL A 113 -0.56 -10.49 -8.63
N ARG A 114 -1.14 -10.00 -9.73
CA ARG A 114 -0.75 -10.42 -11.09
C ARG A 114 0.70 -10.04 -11.40
N GLU A 115 1.07 -8.79 -11.16
CA GLU A 115 2.41 -8.27 -11.48
C GLU A 115 3.48 -8.99 -10.69
N ILE A 116 3.29 -9.17 -9.37
CA ILE A 116 4.20 -9.92 -8.51
C ILE A 116 4.32 -11.38 -8.97
N ALA A 117 3.21 -12.06 -9.24
CA ALA A 117 3.22 -13.46 -9.69
C ALA A 117 3.95 -13.65 -11.03
N SER A 118 3.89 -12.64 -11.91
CA SER A 118 4.54 -12.66 -13.23
C SER A 118 5.95 -12.07 -13.27
N SER A 119 6.40 -11.41 -12.20
CA SER A 119 7.64 -10.63 -12.18
C SER A 119 8.86 -11.49 -12.40
N GLN A 120 9.62 -11.20 -13.47
CA GLN A 120 10.91 -11.83 -13.71
C GLN A 120 11.96 -11.35 -12.71
N THR A 121 11.92 -10.08 -12.31
CA THR A 121 12.82 -9.52 -11.30
C THR A 121 12.72 -10.28 -9.98
N LEU A 122 11.49 -10.47 -9.47
CA LEU A 122 11.29 -11.21 -8.22
C LEU A 122 11.71 -12.67 -8.34
N LYS A 123 11.47 -13.31 -9.50
CA LYS A 123 11.96 -14.68 -9.75
C LYS A 123 13.47 -14.74 -9.63
N LEU A 124 14.20 -13.86 -10.31
CA LEU A 124 15.67 -13.83 -10.29
C LEU A 124 16.23 -13.56 -8.90
N VAL A 125 15.65 -12.61 -8.17
CA VAL A 125 16.07 -12.30 -6.79
C VAL A 125 15.87 -13.50 -5.86
N THR A 126 14.85 -14.32 -6.11
CA THR A 126 14.52 -15.48 -5.27
C THR A 126 15.12 -16.80 -5.77
N ASP A 127 15.79 -16.79 -6.92
CA ASP A 127 16.44 -17.96 -7.53
C ASP A 127 17.83 -18.18 -6.91
N VAL A 128 17.84 -18.55 -5.62
CA VAL A 128 19.07 -18.78 -4.85
C VAL A 128 19.07 -20.16 -4.20
N PRO A 129 20.25 -20.80 -4.01
CA PRO A 129 20.35 -22.14 -3.45
C PRO A 129 19.66 -22.30 -2.08
N ALA A 130 19.68 -21.25 -1.25
CA ALA A 130 19.03 -21.26 0.06
C ALA A 130 17.49 -21.38 -0.06
N ILE A 131 16.87 -20.64 -0.99
CA ILE A 131 15.43 -20.73 -1.28
C ILE A 131 15.09 -22.13 -1.80
N HIS A 132 15.88 -22.69 -2.72
CA HIS A 132 15.66 -24.03 -3.24
C HIS A 132 15.76 -25.11 -2.16
N LYS A 133 16.70 -24.96 -1.23
CA LYS A 133 16.86 -25.87 -0.11
C LYS A 133 15.67 -25.79 0.86
N LYS A 134 15.16 -24.60 1.13
CA LYS A 134 14.07 -24.37 2.09
C LYS A 134 12.70 -24.77 1.53
N PHE A 135 12.41 -24.40 0.29
CA PHE A 135 11.06 -24.51 -0.30
C PHE A 135 10.95 -25.57 -1.39
N GLY A 136 12.05 -26.16 -1.83
CA GLY A 136 12.11 -27.05 -2.99
C GLY A 136 12.46 -26.28 -4.27
N LYS A 137 13.24 -26.94 -5.14
CA LYS A 137 13.65 -26.37 -6.43
C LYS A 137 12.42 -26.07 -7.30
N ASP A 138 12.35 -24.87 -7.86
CA ASP A 138 11.26 -24.38 -8.73
C ASP A 138 9.87 -24.33 -8.06
N GLN A 139 9.78 -24.48 -6.73
CA GLN A 139 8.49 -24.49 -6.01
C GLN A 139 8.16 -23.14 -5.36
N TYR A 140 9.17 -22.36 -4.98
CA TYR A 140 8.94 -21.06 -4.37
C TYR A 140 8.35 -20.06 -5.38
N LYS A 141 7.35 -19.29 -4.93
CA LYS A 141 6.77 -18.18 -5.67
C LYS A 141 6.47 -17.05 -4.69
N THR A 142 6.92 -15.84 -5.03
CA THR A 142 6.53 -14.64 -4.30
C THR A 142 5.02 -14.45 -4.38
N LYS A 143 4.37 -14.38 -3.22
CA LYS A 143 2.93 -14.21 -3.09
C LYS A 143 2.65 -13.08 -2.11
N ILE A 144 1.60 -12.31 -2.39
CA ILE A 144 1.14 -11.24 -1.53
C ILE A 144 -0.34 -11.46 -1.21
N GLY A 145 -0.72 -11.26 0.04
CA GLY A 145 -2.10 -11.26 0.50
C GLY A 145 -2.60 -9.84 0.75
N PHE A 146 -3.91 -9.64 0.68
CA PHE A 146 -4.55 -8.35 0.94
C PHE A 146 -5.76 -8.54 1.86
N GLY A 147 -5.91 -7.65 2.83
CA GLY A 147 -7.15 -7.37 3.55
C GLY A 147 -7.70 -6.01 3.13
N LEU A 148 -9.03 -5.91 3.02
CA LEU A 148 -9.74 -4.67 2.71
C LEU A 148 -10.72 -4.35 3.84
N HIS A 149 -10.66 -3.11 4.34
CA HIS A 149 -11.63 -2.57 5.27
C HIS A 149 -12.16 -1.24 4.76
N HIS A 150 -13.45 -0.97 4.93
CA HIS A 150 -14.05 0.33 4.63
C HIS A 150 -14.65 0.90 5.91
N GLY A 151 -14.32 2.14 6.22
CA GLY A 151 -14.76 2.80 7.44
C GLY A 151 -14.24 4.21 7.55
N TRP A 152 -14.55 4.85 8.67
CA TRP A 152 -14.10 6.21 8.93
C TRP A 152 -12.81 6.24 9.76
N SER A 153 -11.94 7.20 9.50
CA SER A 153 -10.82 7.57 10.38
C SER A 153 -10.76 9.07 10.62
N VAL A 154 -9.80 9.48 11.44
CA VAL A 154 -9.45 10.88 11.66
C VAL A 154 -8.09 11.12 10.98
N GLU A 155 -8.01 12.14 10.13
CA GLU A 155 -6.75 12.70 9.60
C GLU A 155 -6.51 14.10 10.18
#